data_AF-A0A1W9R1K7-F1
#
_entry.id   AF-A0A1W9R1K7-F1
#
_cell.length_a   1.000
_cell.length_b   1.000
_cell.length_c   1.000
_cell.angle_alpha   90.00
_cell.angle_beta   90.00
_cell.angle_gamma   90.00
#
_symmetry.space_group_name_H-M   'P 1'
#
loop_
_entity.id
_entity.type
_entity.pdbx_description
1 polymer ?
#
loop_
_entity_poly.entity_id
_entity_poly.type
_entity_poly.pdbx_seq_one_letter_code
_entity_poly.pdbx_strand_id
1 'polypeptide(L)'
;MNTIPGLLSVFGVFQDKDAYFEMLGQKNRQLKTVLYQTLIILLLSIFYGLIMGSYNSPVQAVVTGIKVPSLLILALFICFPALYVIQFMLGSKMGVLQMMNTILSGFVVFATIMASFAPIVIFFMITGNNYSFLKLLHVGIFIFSGAFGMRIIIEALKYSCEKKNVYPKIGINIFKFWIVIFAFVGVQLAWNLRPFVGDKNLPLELFREKEGNFYLAVFHSADDLFGVRPREEIEKKTKKRIDKEKFNIIDTTQIKDYFNEQSTK
;
A
#
# COMPACT_ATOMS: atom_id res chain seq x y z
N MET A 1 -24.93 -17.21 -23.77
CA MET A 1 -24.23 -16.80 -22.54
C MET A 1 -23.25 -17.90 -22.14
N ASN A 2 -21.99 -17.78 -22.56
CA ASN A 2 -20.96 -18.73 -22.13
C ASN A 2 -20.57 -18.39 -20.69
N THR A 3 -21.16 -19.09 -19.73
CA THR A 3 -20.69 -19.11 -18.36
C THR A 3 -19.30 -19.71 -18.35
N ILE A 4 -18.25 -18.89 -18.34
CA ILE A 4 -16.87 -19.36 -18.15
C ILE A 4 -16.85 -20.12 -16.82
N PRO A 5 -16.78 -21.47 -16.82
CA PRO A 5 -16.83 -22.23 -15.58
C PRO A 5 -15.46 -22.16 -14.91
N GLY A 6 -15.43 -21.91 -13.61
CA GLY A 6 -14.20 -21.99 -12.82
C GLY A 6 -13.53 -20.65 -12.53
N LEU A 7 -12.23 -20.71 -12.25
CA LEU A 7 -11.43 -19.60 -11.72
C LEU A 7 -11.52 -18.32 -12.57
N LEU A 8 -11.62 -18.45 -13.90
CA LEU A 8 -11.67 -17.33 -14.83
C LEU A 8 -12.96 -16.51 -14.77
N SER A 9 -14.03 -17.02 -14.13
CA SER A 9 -15.27 -16.27 -13.91
C SER A 9 -15.05 -14.95 -13.15
N VAL A 10 -13.96 -14.83 -12.38
CA VAL A 10 -13.64 -13.59 -11.66
C VAL A 10 -13.32 -12.41 -12.58
N PHE A 11 -12.85 -12.68 -13.81
CA PHE A 11 -12.55 -11.67 -14.81
C PHE A 11 -13.78 -11.16 -15.56
N GLY A 12 -14.98 -11.72 -15.29
CA GLY A 12 -16.24 -11.22 -15.82
C GLY A 12 -16.49 -9.73 -15.52
N VAL A 13 -15.88 -9.20 -14.46
CA VAL A 13 -15.86 -7.78 -14.09
C VAL A 13 -15.37 -6.85 -15.22
N PHE A 14 -14.53 -7.34 -16.13
CA PHE A 14 -13.99 -6.58 -17.26
C PHE A 14 -14.83 -6.67 -18.53
N GLN A 15 -15.79 -7.61 -18.60
CA GLN A 15 -16.58 -7.88 -19.81
C GLN A 15 -18.03 -7.42 -19.63
N ASP A 16 -18.71 -7.95 -18.61
CA ASP A 16 -20.12 -7.66 -18.33
C ASP A 16 -20.28 -7.48 -16.82
N LYS A 17 -20.30 -6.21 -16.41
CA LYS A 17 -20.36 -5.82 -15.00
C LYS A 17 -21.67 -6.23 -14.35
N ASP A 18 -22.80 -6.11 -15.05
CA ASP A 18 -24.11 -6.40 -14.47
C ASP A 18 -24.29 -7.91 -14.26
N ALA A 19 -23.92 -8.73 -15.25
CA ALA A 19 -23.93 -10.18 -15.12
C ALA A 19 -22.95 -10.65 -14.03
N TYR A 20 -21.78 -10.00 -13.93
CA TYR A 20 -20.81 -10.28 -12.88
C TYR A 20 -21.34 -9.93 -11.49
N PHE A 21 -21.90 -8.73 -11.29
CA PHE A 21 -22.48 -8.32 -10.01
C PHE A 21 -23.67 -9.18 -9.61
N GLU A 22 -24.45 -9.66 -10.57
CA GLU A 22 -25.49 -10.66 -10.32
C GLU A 22 -24.89 -11.97 -9.79
N MET A 23 -23.81 -12.47 -10.41
CA MET A 23 -23.10 -13.67 -9.96
C MET A 23 -22.60 -13.54 -8.51
N LEU A 24 -22.12 -12.36 -8.09
CA LEU A 24 -21.65 -12.12 -6.72
C LEU A 24 -22.76 -12.33 -5.66
N GLY A 25 -24.02 -12.12 -6.05
CA GLY A 25 -25.20 -12.28 -5.17
C GLY A 25 -25.73 -13.71 -5.04
N GLN A 26 -25.31 -14.65 -5.88
CA GLN A 26 -25.90 -16.00 -5.96
C GLN A 26 -25.54 -16.89 -4.76
N LYS A 27 -26.46 -17.06 -3.80
CA LYS A 27 -26.26 -17.83 -2.54
C LYS A 27 -25.54 -19.17 -2.72
N ASN A 28 -25.92 -19.97 -3.72
CA ASN A 28 -25.36 -21.30 -3.93
C ASN A 28 -23.87 -21.31 -4.37
N ARG A 29 -23.33 -20.18 -4.84
CA ARG A 29 -21.96 -20.09 -5.36
C ARG A 29 -21.08 -19.11 -4.60
N GLN A 30 -21.62 -18.37 -3.61
CA GLN A 30 -20.91 -17.27 -2.94
C GLN A 30 -19.54 -17.68 -2.38
N LEU A 31 -19.46 -18.81 -1.68
CA LEU A 31 -18.20 -19.28 -1.09
C LEU A 31 -17.16 -19.64 -2.16
N LYS A 32 -17.59 -20.32 -3.24
CA LYS A 32 -16.70 -20.65 -4.36
C LYS A 32 -16.16 -19.39 -5.04
N THR A 33 -17.00 -18.37 -5.21
CA THR A 33 -16.59 -17.08 -5.75
C THR A 33 -15.57 -16.38 -4.85
N VAL A 34 -15.80 -16.34 -3.53
CA VAL A 34 -14.83 -15.79 -2.56
C VAL A 34 -13.48 -16.49 -2.69
N LEU A 35 -13.48 -17.82 -2.75
CA LEU A 35 -12.25 -18.60 -2.89
C LEU A 35 -11.53 -18.30 -4.21
N TYR A 36 -12.25 -18.26 -5.33
CA TYR A 36 -11.67 -17.93 -6.63
C TYR A 36 -11.10 -16.52 -6.70
N GLN A 37 -11.83 -15.52 -6.18
CA GLN A 37 -11.33 -14.15 -6.10
C GLN A 37 -10.08 -14.07 -5.22
N THR A 38 -10.11 -14.70 -4.05
CA THR A 38 -8.97 -14.73 -3.12
C THR A 38 -7.75 -15.38 -3.74
N LEU A 39 -7.91 -16.52 -4.41
CA LEU A 39 -6.81 -17.21 -5.10
C LEU A 39 -6.19 -16.35 -6.21
N ILE A 40 -7.02 -15.67 -7.02
CA ILE A 40 -6.52 -14.78 -8.07
C ILE A 40 -5.81 -13.56 -7.48
N ILE A 41 -6.35 -12.96 -6.42
CA ILE A 41 -5.70 -11.86 -5.70
C ILE A 41 -4.33 -12.32 -5.19
N LEU A 42 -4.26 -13.48 -4.52
CA LEU A 42 -3.00 -14.04 -4.02
C LEU A 42 -2.00 -14.26 -5.14
N LEU A 43 -2.39 -14.96 -6.22
CA LEU A 43 -1.50 -15.28 -7.33
C LEU A 43 -0.91 -14.01 -7.97
N LEU A 44 -1.76 -13.05 -8.31
CA LEU A 44 -1.35 -11.82 -8.99
C LEU A 44 -0.52 -10.90 -8.08
N SER A 45 -0.87 -10.83 -6.79
CA SER A 45 -0.13 -10.01 -5.83
C SER A 45 1.21 -10.62 -5.42
N ILE A 46 1.32 -11.96 -5.32
CA ILE A 46 2.61 -12.66 -5.18
C ILE A 46 3.48 -12.38 -6.40
N PHE A 47 2.94 -12.56 -7.60
CA PHE A 47 3.67 -12.31 -8.85
C PHE A 47 4.23 -10.88 -8.89
N TYR A 48 3.40 -9.88 -8.60
CA TYR A 48 3.87 -8.49 -8.55
C TYR A 48 4.87 -8.24 -7.43
N GLY A 49 4.67 -8.82 -6.23
CA GLY A 49 5.57 -8.67 -5.09
C GLY A 49 6.95 -9.28 -5.35
N LEU A 50 7.03 -10.42 -6.06
CA LEU A 50 8.30 -11.01 -6.51
C LEU A 50 9.07 -10.03 -7.40
N ILE A 51 8.39 -9.38 -8.33
CA ILE A 51 9.00 -8.39 -9.22
C ILE A 51 9.43 -7.14 -8.44
N MET A 52 8.59 -6.65 -7.53
CA MET A 52 8.92 -5.50 -6.69
C MET A 52 10.16 -5.73 -5.82
N GLY A 53 10.31 -6.93 -5.25
CA GLY A 53 11.44 -7.26 -4.36
C GLY A 53 12.72 -7.67 -5.09
N SER A 54 12.64 -8.07 -6.37
CA SER A 54 13.80 -8.55 -7.14
C SER A 54 14.84 -7.47 -7.42
N TYR A 55 14.49 -6.18 -7.22
CA TYR A 55 15.42 -5.07 -7.36
C TYR A 55 16.66 -5.17 -6.45
N ASN A 56 16.52 -5.72 -5.24
CA ASN A 56 17.63 -5.91 -4.30
C ASN A 56 18.26 -7.30 -4.43
N SER A 57 17.46 -8.36 -4.27
CA SER A 57 17.95 -9.75 -4.29
C SER A 57 16.80 -10.76 -4.53
N PRO A 58 17.10 -11.99 -4.99
CA PRO A 58 16.10 -13.05 -5.11
C PRO A 58 15.42 -13.41 -3.77
N VAL A 59 16.14 -13.29 -2.65
CA VAL A 59 15.56 -13.52 -1.32
C VAL A 59 14.57 -12.41 -0.97
N GLN A 60 14.93 -11.14 -1.22
CA GLN A 60 14.01 -10.01 -1.06
C GLN A 60 12.79 -10.13 -1.96
N ALA A 61 12.94 -10.69 -3.17
CA ALA A 61 11.81 -11.00 -4.07
C ALA A 61 10.80 -11.91 -3.37
N VAL A 62 11.23 -13.05 -2.82
CA VAL A 62 10.34 -13.99 -2.12
C VAL A 62 9.69 -13.34 -0.90
N VAL A 63 10.47 -12.63 -0.08
CA VAL A 63 9.95 -11.93 1.10
C VAL A 63 8.86 -10.92 0.70
N THR A 64 9.10 -10.14 -0.35
CA THR A 64 8.16 -9.13 -0.84
C THR A 64 6.95 -9.77 -1.50
N GLY A 65 7.15 -10.87 -2.24
CA GLY A 65 6.10 -11.72 -2.80
C GLY A 65 5.14 -12.25 -1.75
N ILE A 66 5.60 -12.51 -0.52
CA ILE A 66 4.73 -12.90 0.61
C ILE A 66 4.13 -11.67 1.30
N LYS A 67 4.89 -10.57 1.43
CA LYS A 67 4.42 -9.37 2.15
C LYS A 67 3.30 -8.64 1.42
N VAL A 68 3.32 -8.54 0.10
CA VAL A 68 2.28 -7.84 -0.68
C VAL A 68 0.88 -8.46 -0.50
N PRO A 69 0.65 -9.78 -0.72
CA PRO A 69 -0.64 -10.40 -0.42
C PRO A 69 -1.01 -10.29 1.06
N SER A 70 -0.03 -10.46 1.97
CA SER A 70 -0.26 -10.35 3.41
C SER A 70 -0.77 -8.96 3.80
N LEU A 71 -0.21 -7.90 3.20
CA LEU A 71 -0.67 -6.53 3.39
C LEU A 71 -2.15 -6.37 3.01
N LEU A 72 -2.56 -6.89 1.85
CA LEU A 72 -3.94 -6.78 1.36
C LEU A 72 -4.91 -7.55 2.27
N ILE A 73 -4.57 -8.78 2.64
CA ILE A 73 -5.41 -9.63 3.51
C ILE A 73 -5.51 -9.01 4.90
N LEU A 74 -4.41 -8.54 5.47
CA LEU A 74 -4.41 -7.94 6.81
C LEU A 74 -5.22 -6.63 6.85
N ALA A 75 -5.09 -5.78 5.83
CA ALA A 75 -5.89 -4.57 5.72
C ALA A 75 -7.39 -4.89 5.66
N LEU A 76 -7.78 -5.89 4.87
CA LEU A 76 -9.16 -6.37 4.82
C LEU A 76 -9.61 -6.94 6.17
N PHE A 77 -8.81 -7.81 6.78
CA PHE A 77 -9.14 -8.43 8.06
C PHE A 77 -9.39 -7.40 9.16
N ILE A 78 -8.59 -6.34 9.21
CA ILE A 78 -8.73 -5.27 10.21
C ILE A 78 -9.95 -4.38 9.91
N CYS A 79 -10.16 -4.00 8.65
CA CYS A 79 -11.16 -2.98 8.30
C CYS A 79 -12.55 -3.55 8.01
N PHE A 80 -12.65 -4.83 7.62
CA PHE A 80 -13.91 -5.45 7.19
C PHE A 80 -14.93 -5.62 8.33
N PRO A 81 -14.58 -6.06 9.55
CA PRO A 81 -15.56 -6.24 10.62
C PRO A 81 -16.31 -4.95 10.96
N ALA A 82 -15.57 -3.85 11.13
CA ALA A 82 -16.15 -2.54 11.42
C ALA A 82 -17.00 -2.03 10.25
N LEU A 83 -16.54 -2.20 9.00
CA LEU A 83 -17.34 -1.88 7.82
C LEU A 83 -18.67 -2.65 7.82
N TYR A 84 -18.62 -3.97 8.02
CA TYR A 84 -19.80 -4.82 7.96
C TYR A 84 -20.85 -4.42 8.99
N VAL A 85 -20.45 -4.21 10.24
CA VAL A 85 -21.36 -3.82 11.33
C VAL A 85 -22.01 -2.47 11.04
N ILE A 86 -21.24 -1.46 10.62
CA ILE A 86 -21.79 -0.14 10.29
C ILE A 86 -22.80 -0.24 9.14
N GLN A 87 -22.47 -0.97 8.08
CA GLN A 87 -23.39 -1.15 6.95
C GLN A 87 -24.67 -1.90 7.35
N PHE A 88 -24.55 -2.87 8.24
CA PHE A 88 -25.71 -3.58 8.80
C PHE A 88 -26.62 -2.62 9.59
N MET A 89 -26.04 -1.77 10.45
CA MET A 89 -26.80 -0.75 11.20
C MET A 89 -27.51 0.27 10.29
N LEU A 90 -26.96 0.54 9.11
CA LEU A 90 -27.56 1.43 8.11
C LEU A 90 -28.67 0.76 7.29
N GLY A 91 -29.01 -0.49 7.60
CA GLY A 91 -30.09 -1.25 6.96
C GLY A 91 -29.65 -2.08 5.74
N SER A 92 -28.35 -2.37 5.59
CA SER A 92 -27.89 -3.35 4.59
C SER A 92 -28.46 -4.73 4.89
N LYS A 93 -29.06 -5.34 3.87
CA LYS A 93 -29.59 -6.72 3.90
C LYS A 93 -28.59 -7.73 3.33
N MET A 94 -27.39 -7.29 2.95
CA MET A 94 -26.35 -8.15 2.40
C MET A 94 -25.75 -9.04 3.49
N GLY A 95 -25.67 -10.34 3.24
CA GLY A 95 -24.95 -11.27 4.09
C GLY A 95 -23.44 -11.02 4.06
N VAL A 96 -22.70 -11.53 5.06
CA VAL A 96 -21.24 -11.40 5.17
C VAL A 96 -20.52 -11.83 3.89
N LEU A 97 -20.87 -13.00 3.35
CA LEU A 97 -20.24 -13.54 2.13
C LEU A 97 -20.55 -12.71 0.88
N GLN A 98 -21.76 -12.16 0.77
CA GLN A 98 -22.12 -11.31 -0.35
C GLN A 98 -21.33 -9.99 -0.30
N MET A 99 -21.23 -9.37 0.89
CA MET A 99 -20.39 -8.19 1.09
C MET A 99 -18.93 -8.49 0.78
N MET A 100 -18.41 -9.63 1.26
CA MET A 100 -17.04 -10.08 1.00
C MET A 100 -16.78 -10.21 -0.51
N ASN A 101 -17.68 -10.88 -1.26
CA ASN A 101 -17.59 -11.01 -2.72
C ASN A 101 -17.57 -9.64 -3.43
N THR A 102 -18.40 -8.70 -2.96
CA THR A 102 -18.43 -7.33 -3.47
C THR A 102 -17.11 -6.61 -3.22
N ILE A 103 -16.57 -6.66 -2.00
CA ILE A 103 -15.29 -6.02 -1.68
C ILE A 103 -14.14 -6.68 -2.47
N LEU A 104 -14.04 -8.00 -2.45
CA LEU A 104 -12.99 -8.75 -3.14
C LEU A 104 -12.98 -8.53 -4.65
N SER A 105 -14.14 -8.24 -5.27
CA SER A 105 -14.17 -7.89 -6.71
C SER A 105 -13.32 -6.68 -7.05
N GLY A 106 -13.28 -5.66 -6.18
CA GLY A 106 -12.39 -4.52 -6.35
C GLY A 106 -10.92 -4.89 -6.19
N PHE A 107 -10.62 -5.82 -5.28
CA PHE A 107 -9.25 -6.32 -5.09
C PHE A 107 -8.77 -7.19 -6.25
N VAL A 108 -9.66 -7.91 -6.93
CA VAL A 108 -9.33 -8.61 -8.19
C VAL A 108 -8.87 -7.59 -9.23
N VAL A 109 -9.61 -6.51 -9.42
CA VAL A 109 -9.24 -5.45 -10.37
C VAL A 109 -7.95 -4.74 -9.93
N PHE A 110 -7.81 -4.44 -8.65
CA PHE A 110 -6.57 -3.91 -8.07
C PHE A 110 -5.36 -4.78 -8.41
N ALA A 111 -5.43 -6.09 -8.10
CA ALA A 111 -4.33 -7.02 -8.30
C ALA A 111 -4.02 -7.23 -9.79
N THR A 112 -5.06 -7.25 -10.63
CA THR A 112 -4.92 -7.36 -12.09
C THR A 112 -4.18 -6.17 -12.66
N ILE A 113 -4.62 -4.95 -12.35
CA ILE A 113 -3.98 -3.72 -12.84
C ILE A 113 -2.54 -3.66 -12.34
N MET A 114 -2.32 -3.89 -11.05
CA MET A 114 -1.00 -3.92 -10.45
C MET A 114 -0.07 -4.90 -11.19
N ALA A 115 -0.52 -6.15 -11.42
CA ALA A 115 0.22 -7.14 -12.20
C ALA A 115 0.45 -6.71 -13.66
N SER A 116 -0.48 -6.01 -14.30
CA SER A 116 -0.31 -5.48 -15.66
C SER A 116 0.79 -4.41 -15.78
N PHE A 117 1.12 -3.70 -14.68
CA PHE A 117 2.24 -2.76 -14.65
C PHE A 117 3.61 -3.44 -14.46
N ALA A 118 3.66 -4.75 -14.23
CA ALA A 118 4.90 -5.49 -14.01
C ALA A 118 5.98 -5.28 -15.11
N PRO A 119 5.66 -5.32 -16.42
CA PRO A 119 6.66 -5.10 -17.47
C PRO A 119 7.28 -3.69 -17.41
N ILE A 120 6.48 -2.68 -17.06
CA ILE A 120 6.95 -1.29 -16.92
C ILE A 120 7.93 -1.19 -15.75
N VAL A 121 7.59 -1.82 -14.62
CA VAL A 121 8.48 -1.91 -13.46
C VAL A 121 9.80 -2.58 -13.82
N ILE A 122 9.76 -3.74 -14.49
CA ILE A 122 10.96 -4.48 -14.91
C ILE A 122 11.83 -3.61 -15.83
N PHE A 123 11.21 -2.93 -16.81
CA PHE A 123 11.93 -2.02 -17.70
C PHE A 123 12.71 -0.95 -16.94
N PHE A 124 12.07 -0.28 -15.98
CA PHE A 124 12.74 0.74 -15.16
C PHE A 124 13.75 0.18 -14.16
N MET A 125 13.57 -1.06 -13.68
CA MET A 125 14.56 -1.74 -12.85
C MET A 125 15.84 -2.08 -13.62
N ILE A 126 15.73 -2.42 -14.90
CA ILE A 126 16.88 -2.75 -15.76
C ILE A 126 17.57 -1.48 -16.27
N THR A 127 16.79 -0.46 -16.66
CA THR A 127 17.32 0.75 -17.30
C THR A 127 17.76 1.83 -16.31
N GLY A 128 17.18 1.85 -15.11
CA GLY A 128 17.41 2.89 -14.10
C GLY A 128 18.09 2.36 -12.84
N ASN A 129 18.88 3.21 -12.18
CA ASN A 129 19.49 2.89 -10.87
C ASN A 129 19.05 3.82 -9.73
N ASN A 130 17.93 4.53 -9.89
CA ASN A 130 17.41 5.44 -8.87
C ASN A 130 16.39 4.73 -7.97
N TYR A 131 16.81 4.39 -6.75
CA TYR A 131 15.97 3.76 -5.74
C TYR A 131 14.74 4.61 -5.34
N SER A 132 14.91 5.95 -5.28
CA SER A 132 13.81 6.88 -4.95
C SER A 132 12.74 6.92 -6.04
N PHE A 133 13.14 6.89 -7.31
CA PHE A 133 12.20 6.74 -8.43
C PHE A 133 11.40 5.44 -8.35
N LEU A 134 12.06 4.30 -8.15
CA LEU A 134 11.37 2.99 -8.09
C LEU A 134 10.39 2.91 -6.92
N LYS A 135 10.76 3.44 -5.73
CA LYS A 135 9.83 3.55 -4.59
C LYS A 135 8.57 4.32 -4.98
N LEU A 136 8.72 5.50 -5.59
CA LEU A 136 7.59 6.33 -6.01
C LEU A 136 6.76 5.69 -7.12
N LEU A 137 7.39 4.98 -8.07
CA LEU A 137 6.71 4.24 -9.11
C LEU A 137 5.77 3.18 -8.51
N HIS A 138 6.26 2.37 -7.56
CA HIS A 138 5.42 1.39 -6.87
C HIS A 138 4.28 2.04 -6.09
N VAL A 139 4.55 3.12 -5.34
CA VAL A 139 3.50 3.87 -4.64
C VAL A 139 2.45 4.38 -5.63
N GLY A 140 2.87 4.93 -6.77
CA GLY A 140 1.97 5.38 -7.85
C GLY A 140 1.11 4.25 -8.42
N ILE A 141 1.69 3.08 -8.67
CA ILE A 141 0.97 1.89 -9.18
C ILE A 141 -0.06 1.41 -8.16
N PHE A 142 0.27 1.39 -6.86
CA PHE A 142 -0.68 1.01 -5.80
C PHE A 142 -1.84 2.01 -5.70
N ILE A 143 -1.56 3.32 -5.76
CA ILE A 143 -2.61 4.35 -5.74
C ILE A 143 -3.51 4.23 -6.96
N PHE A 144 -2.93 4.09 -8.15
CA PHE A 144 -3.66 3.97 -9.41
C PHE A 144 -4.54 2.72 -9.43
N SER A 145 -3.97 1.55 -9.12
CA SER A 145 -4.72 0.29 -8.99
C SER A 145 -5.82 0.40 -7.93
N GLY A 146 -5.52 1.07 -6.81
CA GLY A 146 -6.46 1.37 -5.72
C GLY A 146 -7.69 2.11 -6.21
N ALA A 147 -7.50 3.20 -6.96
CA ALA A 147 -8.59 4.00 -7.48
C ALA A 147 -9.56 3.19 -8.36
N PHE A 148 -9.04 2.33 -9.24
CA PHE A 148 -9.89 1.48 -10.09
C PHE A 148 -10.58 0.35 -9.31
N GLY A 149 -9.88 -0.30 -8.38
CA GLY A 149 -10.51 -1.28 -7.50
C GLY A 149 -11.67 -0.69 -6.69
N MET A 150 -11.49 0.52 -6.16
CA MET A 150 -12.53 1.22 -5.41
C MET A 150 -13.73 1.63 -6.28
N ARG A 151 -13.50 2.02 -7.55
CA ARG A 151 -14.59 2.30 -8.50
C ARG A 151 -15.49 1.08 -8.69
N ILE A 152 -14.91 -0.11 -8.87
CA ILE A 152 -15.66 -1.36 -9.05
C ILE A 152 -16.49 -1.69 -7.81
N ILE A 153 -15.95 -1.51 -6.60
CA ILE A 153 -16.72 -1.77 -5.38
C ILE A 153 -17.92 -0.82 -5.29
N ILE A 154 -17.71 0.48 -5.57
CA ILE A 154 -18.81 1.47 -5.56
C ILE A 154 -19.88 1.12 -6.61
N GLU A 155 -19.47 0.69 -7.81
CA GLU A 155 -20.41 0.23 -8.86
C GLU A 155 -21.19 -1.01 -8.42
N ALA A 156 -20.54 -2.00 -7.81
CA ALA A 156 -21.19 -3.21 -7.29
C ALA A 156 -22.18 -2.90 -6.15
N LEU A 157 -21.84 -1.95 -5.26
CA LEU A 157 -22.74 -1.47 -4.21
C LEU A 157 -23.93 -0.69 -4.77
N LYS A 158 -23.71 0.15 -5.80
CA LYS A 158 -24.79 0.83 -6.53
C LYS A 158 -25.72 -0.18 -7.20
N TYR A 159 -25.19 -1.19 -7.87
CA TYR A 159 -25.98 -2.27 -8.46
C TYR A 159 -26.84 -2.99 -7.39
N SER A 160 -26.24 -3.31 -6.24
CA SER A 160 -26.94 -3.95 -5.11
C SER A 160 -28.03 -3.05 -4.51
N CYS A 161 -27.85 -1.74 -4.59
CA CYS A 161 -28.83 -0.74 -4.16
C CYS A 161 -29.98 -0.59 -5.16
N GLU A 162 -29.67 -0.35 -6.43
CA GLU A 162 -30.64 0.06 -7.45
C GLU A 162 -31.38 -1.12 -8.08
N LYS A 163 -30.69 -2.24 -8.33
CA LYS A 163 -31.26 -3.41 -9.04
C LYS A 163 -31.78 -4.48 -8.10
N LYS A 164 -31.15 -4.65 -6.94
CA LYS A 164 -31.51 -5.70 -5.97
C LYS A 164 -32.19 -5.17 -4.70
N ASN A 165 -32.14 -3.85 -4.45
CA ASN A 165 -32.72 -3.21 -3.25
C ASN A 165 -32.31 -3.89 -1.92
N VAL A 166 -31.06 -4.38 -1.86
CA VAL A 166 -30.49 -5.04 -0.67
C VAL A 166 -29.45 -4.18 0.03
N TYR A 167 -29.07 -3.05 -0.55
CA TYR A 167 -28.07 -2.13 -0.01
C TYR A 167 -28.61 -0.70 0.07
N PRO A 168 -28.44 0.01 1.20
CA PRO A 168 -29.00 1.35 1.38
C PRO A 168 -28.21 2.41 0.61
N LYS A 169 -28.90 3.40 0.03
CA LYS A 169 -28.27 4.53 -0.69
C LYS A 169 -27.28 5.29 0.19
N ILE A 170 -27.63 5.53 1.46
CA ILE A 170 -26.76 6.20 2.44
C ILE A 170 -25.45 5.40 2.70
N GLY A 171 -25.53 4.07 2.67
CA GLY A 171 -24.39 3.18 2.84
C GLY A 171 -23.32 3.35 1.76
N ILE A 172 -23.69 3.82 0.55
CA ILE A 172 -22.72 4.11 -0.53
C ILE A 172 -21.84 5.31 -0.15
N ASN A 173 -22.44 6.36 0.42
CA ASN A 173 -21.69 7.55 0.83
C ASN A 173 -20.79 7.25 2.02
N ILE A 174 -21.29 6.47 2.99
CA ILE A 174 -20.50 6.03 4.14
C ILE A 174 -19.35 5.13 3.70
N PHE A 175 -19.57 4.26 2.72
CA PHE A 175 -18.51 3.46 2.12
C PHE A 175 -17.40 4.33 1.52
N LYS A 176 -17.73 5.42 0.81
CA LYS A 176 -16.71 6.34 0.24
C LYS A 176 -15.83 6.97 1.32
N PHE A 177 -16.40 7.34 2.48
CA PHE A 177 -15.60 7.81 3.62
C PHE A 177 -14.73 6.68 4.18
N TRP A 178 -15.29 5.48 4.27
CA TRP A 178 -14.55 4.30 4.73
C TRP A 178 -13.33 3.95 3.88
N ILE A 179 -13.37 4.23 2.58
CA ILE A 179 -12.21 4.06 1.67
C ILE A 179 -11.01 4.89 2.15
N VAL A 180 -11.24 6.08 2.70
CA VAL A 180 -10.16 6.93 3.23
C VAL A 180 -9.51 6.29 4.46
N ILE A 181 -10.32 5.77 5.38
CA ILE A 181 -9.84 5.04 6.55
C ILE A 181 -9.08 3.78 6.12
N PHE A 182 -9.63 3.02 5.17
CA PHE A 182 -8.99 1.83 4.63
C PHE A 182 -7.62 2.15 4.02
N ALA A 183 -7.53 3.22 3.22
CA ALA A 183 -6.28 3.68 2.64
C ALA A 183 -5.27 4.09 3.71
N PHE A 184 -5.72 4.82 4.74
CA PHE A 184 -4.86 5.21 5.87
C PHE A 184 -4.31 3.99 6.62
N VAL A 185 -5.16 3.04 6.99
CA VAL A 185 -4.75 1.80 7.66
C VAL A 185 -3.79 1.00 6.78
N GLY A 186 -4.09 0.87 5.48
CA GLY A 186 -3.23 0.18 4.52
C GLY A 186 -1.83 0.81 4.43
N VAL A 187 -1.75 2.15 4.40
CA VAL A 187 -0.48 2.89 4.42
C VAL A 187 0.31 2.63 5.71
N GLN A 188 -0.35 2.63 6.87
CA GLN A 188 0.31 2.35 8.15
C GLN A 188 0.78 0.90 8.25
N LEU A 189 -0.01 -0.06 7.79
CA LEU A 189 0.39 -1.45 7.71
C LEU A 189 1.60 -1.61 6.78
N ALA A 190 1.56 -0.99 5.60
CA ALA A 190 2.69 -0.99 4.67
C ALA A 190 3.94 -0.41 5.35
N TRP A 191 3.82 0.71 6.08
CA TRP A 191 4.95 1.28 6.81
C TRP A 191 5.61 0.30 7.79
N ASN A 192 4.79 -0.44 8.54
CA ASN A 192 5.25 -1.42 9.52
C ASN A 192 5.84 -2.70 8.87
N LEU A 193 5.37 -3.07 7.68
CA LEU A 193 5.83 -4.26 6.95
C LEU A 193 7.11 -4.01 6.12
N ARG A 194 7.61 -2.78 6.06
CA ARG A 194 8.82 -2.44 5.32
C ARG A 194 10.03 -3.22 5.82
N PRO A 195 11.01 -3.48 4.94
CA PRO A 195 11.08 -3.05 3.55
C PRO A 195 10.29 -3.95 2.58
N PHE A 196 9.64 -3.33 1.59
CA PHE A 196 9.12 -4.00 0.39
C PHE A 196 10.14 -3.91 -0.74
N VAL A 197 10.65 -2.70 -1.04
CA VAL A 197 11.81 -2.53 -1.92
C VAL A 197 13.04 -2.37 -1.05
N GLY A 198 13.99 -3.31 -1.12
CA GLY A 198 15.29 -3.21 -0.45
C GLY A 198 16.21 -2.23 -1.18
N ASP A 199 17.07 -1.52 -0.44
CA ASP A 199 18.19 -0.76 -1.03
C ASP A 199 19.29 -1.75 -1.42
N LYS A 200 19.86 -1.63 -2.63
CA LYS A 200 20.93 -2.54 -3.10
C LYS A 200 22.19 -2.50 -2.23
N ASN A 201 22.42 -1.40 -1.50
CA ASN A 201 23.64 -1.19 -0.72
C ASN A 201 23.51 -1.62 0.75
N LEU A 202 22.34 -2.06 1.20
CA LEU A 202 22.09 -2.49 2.57
C LEU A 202 21.85 -4.00 2.66
N PRO A 203 22.24 -4.65 3.78
CA PRO A 203 21.93 -6.06 4.01
C PRO A 203 20.42 -6.29 4.08
N LEU A 204 20.00 -7.53 3.81
CA LEU A 204 18.60 -7.93 3.87
C LEU A 204 18.06 -7.79 5.30
N GLU A 205 17.06 -6.94 5.49
CA GLU A 205 16.31 -6.79 6.75
C GLU A 205 14.87 -7.26 6.57
N LEU A 206 14.41 -8.18 7.42
CA LEU A 206 13.02 -8.63 7.40
C LEU A 206 12.06 -7.52 7.84
N PHE A 207 12.46 -6.72 8.83
CA PHE A 207 11.77 -5.51 9.28
C PHE A 207 12.81 -4.44 9.58
N ARG A 208 12.58 -3.21 9.11
CA ARG A 208 13.48 -2.08 9.40
C ARG A 208 13.12 -1.43 10.73
N GLU A 209 14.13 -0.96 11.47
CA GLU A 209 13.90 -0.15 12.67
C GLU A 209 13.04 1.09 12.39
N LYS A 210 12.21 1.46 13.37
CA LYS A 210 11.17 2.49 13.21
C LYS A 210 11.77 3.89 13.30
N GLU A 211 12.32 4.38 12.20
CA GLU A 211 12.69 5.79 12.06
C GLU A 211 11.69 6.52 11.11
N GLY A 212 10.90 7.45 11.66
CA GLY A 212 9.97 8.31 10.89
C GLY A 212 8.58 7.71 10.57
N ASN A 213 7.88 8.26 9.57
CA ASN A 213 6.57 7.80 9.09
C ASN A 213 6.48 7.72 7.55
N PHE A 214 5.47 7.02 7.02
CA PHE A 214 5.26 6.81 5.57
C PHE A 214 5.28 8.08 4.75
N TYR A 215 4.58 9.10 5.22
CA TYR A 215 4.46 10.36 4.53
C TYR A 215 5.82 11.05 4.38
N LEU A 216 6.65 10.99 5.42
CA LEU A 216 8.02 11.52 5.39
C LEU A 216 8.89 10.78 4.36
N ALA A 217 8.78 9.46 4.26
CA ALA A 217 9.56 8.72 3.28
C ALA A 217 9.14 8.97 1.83
N VAL A 218 7.83 9.12 1.58
CA VAL A 218 7.34 9.50 0.25
C VAL A 218 7.82 10.90 -0.10
N PHE A 219 7.70 11.84 0.84
CA PHE A 219 8.16 13.21 0.65
C PHE A 219 9.68 13.28 0.40
N HIS A 220 10.49 12.59 1.20
CA HIS A 220 11.95 12.51 0.97
C HIS A 220 12.28 11.85 -0.36
N SER A 221 11.57 10.79 -0.75
CA SER A 221 11.80 10.16 -2.06
C SER A 221 11.42 11.08 -3.22
N ALA A 222 10.43 11.96 -3.03
CA ALA A 222 10.06 12.99 -4.00
C ALA A 222 11.07 14.14 -4.02
N ASP A 223 11.55 14.61 -2.86
CA ASP A 223 12.61 15.63 -2.74
C ASP A 223 13.90 15.14 -3.40
N ASP A 224 14.30 13.89 -3.16
CA ASP A 224 15.46 13.26 -3.80
C ASP A 224 15.32 13.19 -5.33
N LEU A 225 14.10 12.95 -5.83
CA LEU A 225 13.84 12.77 -7.25
C LEU A 225 13.72 14.11 -8.00
N PHE A 226 13.06 15.10 -7.39
CA PHE A 226 12.74 16.38 -8.02
C PHE A 226 13.63 17.54 -7.55
N GLY A 227 14.48 17.34 -6.53
CA GLY A 227 15.50 18.28 -6.10
C GLY A 227 14.94 19.63 -5.66
N VAL A 228 14.02 19.68 -4.68
CA VAL A 228 13.45 20.94 -4.17
C VAL A 228 14.19 21.43 -2.92
N ARG A 229 15.52 21.26 -2.87
CA ARG A 229 16.39 22.09 -2.02
C ARG A 229 17.68 22.48 -2.74
N PRO A 230 18.02 23.78 -2.78
CA PRO A 230 19.36 24.22 -3.12
C PRO A 230 20.32 23.58 -2.12
N ARG A 231 21.32 22.85 -2.63
CA ARG A 231 22.42 22.23 -1.88
C ARG A 231 23.04 23.16 -0.80
N GLU A 232 22.90 24.47 -0.97
CA GLU A 232 23.40 25.51 -0.06
C GLU A 232 22.77 25.52 1.35
N GLU A 233 21.51 25.12 1.54
CA GLU A 233 20.84 25.30 2.84
C GLU A 233 21.21 24.21 3.86
N ILE A 234 21.46 22.99 3.38
CA ILE A 234 21.95 21.86 4.19
C ILE A 234 23.42 22.08 4.56
N GLU A 235 24.21 22.64 3.65
CA GLU A 235 25.61 23.00 3.92
C GLU A 235 25.70 24.13 4.96
N LYS A 236 24.85 25.17 4.85
CA LYS A 236 24.76 26.25 5.85
C LYS A 236 24.32 25.74 7.22
N LYS A 237 23.34 24.85 7.32
CA LYS A 237 22.91 24.26 8.61
C LYS A 237 23.98 23.35 9.21
N THR A 238 24.65 22.55 8.38
CA THR A 238 25.72 21.64 8.83
C THR A 238 26.94 22.44 9.29
N LYS A 239 27.35 23.45 8.52
CA LYS A 239 28.45 24.35 8.88
C LYS A 239 28.15 25.15 10.15
N LYS A 240 26.93 25.70 10.29
CA LYS A 240 26.51 26.42 11.51
C LYS A 240 26.44 25.50 12.75
N ARG A 241 26.17 24.21 12.57
CA ARG A 241 26.17 23.23 13.66
C ARG A 241 27.61 22.84 14.06
N ILE A 242 28.48 22.60 13.09
CA ILE A 242 29.91 22.31 13.30
C ILE A 242 30.61 23.51 13.96
N ASP A 243 30.33 24.74 13.51
CA ASP A 243 30.90 25.95 14.09
C ASP A 243 30.43 26.17 15.54
N LYS A 244 29.16 25.84 15.84
CA LYS A 244 28.62 25.92 17.21
C LYS A 244 29.21 24.86 18.14
N GLU A 245 29.45 23.64 17.65
CA GLU A 245 30.12 22.59 18.43
C GLU A 245 31.60 22.92 18.67
N LYS A 246 32.32 23.42 17.65
CA LYS A 246 33.70 23.91 17.82
C LYS A 246 33.78 25.04 18.86
N PHE A 247 32.85 25.99 18.82
CA PHE A 247 32.80 27.08 19.80
C PHE A 247 32.62 26.55 21.23
N ASN A 248 31.70 25.62 21.45
CA ASN A 248 31.46 25.02 22.77
C ASN A 248 32.68 24.24 23.30
N ILE A 249 33.41 23.54 22.42
CA ILE A 249 34.62 22.77 22.79
C ILE A 249 35.76 23.72 23.20
N ILE A 250 35.95 24.82 22.48
CA ILE A 250 36.97 25.82 22.81
C ILE A 250 36.67 26.44 24.18
N ASP A 251 35.40 26.79 24.44
CA ASP A 251 34.97 27.40 25.70
C ASP A 251 35.19 26.45 26.90
N THR A 252 34.86 25.16 26.74
CA THR A 252 35.11 24.16 27.81
C THR A 252 36.58 23.86 28.03
N THR A 253 37.43 24.01 27.02
CA THR A 253 38.87 23.76 27.13
C THR A 253 39.56 24.92 27.85
N GLN A 254 39.23 26.17 27.49
CA GLN A 254 39.78 27.36 28.16
C GLN A 254 39.36 27.47 29.63
N ILE A 255 38.12 27.06 29.95
CA ILE A 255 37.66 27.01 31.34
C ILE A 255 38.45 25.97 32.15
N LYS A 256 38.70 24.78 31.59
CA LYS A 256 39.50 23.73 32.26
C LYS A 256 40.94 24.15 32.51
N ASP A 257 41.55 24.85 31.55
CA ASP A 257 42.93 25.31 31.67
C ASP A 257 43.06 26.41 32.74
N TYR A 258 42.09 27.32 32.84
CA TYR A 258 42.03 28.34 33.90
C TYR A 258 41.88 27.73 35.31
N PHE A 259 41.06 26.69 35.47
CA PHE A 259 40.92 26.00 36.75
C PHE A 259 42.13 25.11 37.12
N ASN A 260 42.85 24.58 36.14
CA ASN A 260 44.08 23.82 36.39
C ASN A 260 45.26 24.72 36.82
N GLU A 261 45.38 25.94 36.27
CA GLU A 261 46.39 26.91 36.70
C GLU A 261 46.15 27.46 38.12
N GLN A 262 44.90 27.50 38.61
CA GLN A 262 44.62 27.91 39.99
C GLN A 262 44.77 26.79 41.02
N SER A 263 44.84 25.53 40.59
CA SER A 263 45.03 24.36 41.46
C SER A 263 46.52 24.05 41.75
N THR A 264 47.44 24.75 41.09
CA THR A 264 48.89 24.52 41.16
C THR A 264 49.70 25.63 41.86
N LYS A 265 49.03 26.55 42.56
CA LYS A 265 49.64 27.50 43.50
C LYS A 265 49.17 27.23 44.92
#